data_AF-A0A6P8JCP2-F1
#
_entry.id   AF-A0A6P8JCP2-F1
#
_cell.length_a   1.000
_cell.length_b   1.000
_cell.length_c   1.000
_cell.angle_alpha   90.00
_cell.angle_beta   90.00
_cell.angle_gamma   90.00
#
_symmetry.space_group_name_H-M   'P 1'
#
loop_
_entity.id
_entity.type
_entity.pdbx_description
1 polymer ?
#
loop_
_entity_poly.entity_id
_entity_poly.type
_entity_poly.pdbx_seq_one_letter_code
_entity_poly.pdbx_strand_id
1 'polypeptide(L)'
;MLSRTTKFQFPLQLHLEKNITYTINVIITQYFIAMAIIRARYGTLAKELQSILAEAASLVPNEGETFVTKCCQMADELEKIARAQSHLQTITERISTTYTVQIICLISTNYLNMVGNVYLMFSLSKYKSLTASLPKLAVLNTIAIVVFYYLDSWLNVFNVFYLIDSHNRMVKLLNQWTLVRPGMHPRLETAFENFTLSLARNPFKLTCFGLFNIDRLGAFAVCNSLIMHSILLILYDVQHF
;
A
#
# COMPACT_ATOMS: atom_id res chain seq x y z
N MET A 1 -17.88 20.05 47.19
CA MET A 1 -17.17 21.02 46.34
C MET A 1 -16.19 20.33 45.39
N LEU A 2 -16.55 19.19 44.77
CA LEU A 2 -15.87 18.70 43.56
C LEU A 2 -16.38 19.56 42.40
N SER A 3 -15.46 20.30 41.80
CA SER A 3 -15.69 21.56 41.12
C SER A 3 -16.45 21.42 39.79
N ARG A 4 -17.20 22.47 39.44
CA ARG A 4 -17.79 22.70 38.10
C ARG A 4 -16.78 22.52 36.95
N THR A 5 -15.47 22.59 37.22
CA THR A 5 -14.39 22.42 36.23
C THR A 5 -14.23 20.98 35.74
N THR A 6 -14.41 19.94 36.57
CA THR A 6 -14.32 18.54 36.11
C THR A 6 -15.50 18.12 35.21
N LYS A 7 -16.69 18.70 35.43
CA LYS A 7 -17.88 18.44 34.60
C LYS A 7 -17.79 19.04 33.19
N PHE A 8 -17.03 20.12 33.00
CA PHE A 8 -16.78 20.72 31.68
C PHE A 8 -15.51 20.16 31.01
N GLN A 9 -14.49 19.77 31.79
CA GLN A 9 -13.27 19.17 31.24
C GLN A 9 -13.53 17.83 30.55
N PHE A 10 -14.34 16.94 31.15
CA PHE A 10 -14.61 15.62 30.59
C PHE A 10 -15.27 15.63 29.19
N PRO A 11 -16.35 16.39 28.94
CA PRO A 11 -16.94 16.49 27.60
C PRO A 11 -16.02 17.21 26.61
N LEU A 12 -15.23 18.20 27.06
CA LEU A 12 -14.27 18.89 26.20
C LEU A 12 -13.14 17.94 25.75
N GLN A 13 -12.62 17.12 26.67
CA GLN A 13 -11.57 16.14 26.43
C GLN A 13 -12.04 15.03 25.47
N LEU A 14 -13.24 14.48 25.71
CA LEU A 14 -13.88 13.54 24.78
C LEU A 14 -14.13 14.14 23.39
N HIS A 15 -14.49 15.43 23.32
CA HIS A 15 -14.67 16.11 22.05
C HIS A 15 -13.34 16.29 21.31
N LEU A 16 -12.28 16.65 22.03
CA LEU A 16 -10.94 16.80 21.47
C LEU A 16 -10.40 15.47 20.92
N GLU A 17 -10.51 14.39 21.69
CA GLU A 17 -10.07 13.03 21.30
C GLU A 17 -10.78 12.54 20.03
N LYS A 18 -12.09 12.75 19.94
CA LYS A 18 -12.87 12.42 18.74
C LYS A 18 -12.41 13.23 17.54
N ASN A 19 -12.23 14.54 17.68
CA ASN A 19 -11.81 15.39 16.58
C ASN A 19 -10.42 14.99 16.05
N ILE A 20 -9.47 14.72 16.94
CA ILE A 20 -8.12 14.24 16.56
C ILE A 20 -8.23 12.92 15.78
N THR A 21 -9.05 11.98 16.26
CA THR A 21 -9.27 10.69 15.59
C THR A 21 -9.87 10.86 14.20
N TYR A 22 -10.89 11.72 14.05
CA TYR A 22 -11.48 12.01 12.74
C TYR A 22 -10.47 12.63 11.80
N THR A 23 -9.68 13.60 12.25
CA THR A 23 -8.64 14.24 11.43
C THR A 23 -7.60 13.23 10.96
N ILE A 24 -7.10 12.37 11.86
CA ILE A 24 -6.14 11.31 11.49
C ILE A 24 -6.75 10.36 10.46
N ASN A 25 -8.01 9.95 10.64
CA ASN A 25 -8.67 9.05 9.69
C ASN A 25 -8.82 9.71 8.30
N VAL A 26 -9.22 10.98 8.23
CA VAL A 26 -9.30 11.71 6.95
C VAL A 26 -7.93 11.78 6.26
N ILE A 27 -6.88 12.07 7.03
CA ILE A 27 -5.50 12.10 6.52
C ILE A 27 -5.08 10.74 5.96
N ILE A 28 -5.36 9.65 6.69
CA ILE A 28 -5.07 8.29 6.26
C ILE A 28 -5.85 7.93 4.99
N THR A 29 -7.12 8.30 4.90
CA THR A 29 -7.93 8.11 3.69
C THR A 29 -7.33 8.84 2.49
N GLN A 30 -6.87 10.09 2.66
CA GLN A 30 -6.20 10.84 1.59
C GLN A 30 -4.94 10.14 1.09
N TYR A 31 -4.13 9.60 2.02
CA TYR A 31 -2.95 8.81 1.67
C TYR A 31 -3.31 7.59 0.80
N PHE A 32 -4.27 6.77 1.22
CA PHE A 32 -4.65 5.56 0.46
C PHE A 32 -5.35 5.88 -0.87
N ILE A 33 -6.13 6.95 -0.94
CA ILE A 33 -6.68 7.45 -2.21
C ILE A 33 -5.54 7.83 -3.16
N ALA A 34 -4.54 8.57 -2.67
CA ALA A 34 -3.41 8.96 -3.51
C ALA A 34 -2.64 7.73 -4.02
N MET A 35 -2.41 6.73 -3.15
CA MET A 35 -1.79 5.46 -3.56
C MET A 35 -2.64 4.70 -4.60
N ALA A 36 -3.97 4.71 -4.47
CA ALA A 36 -4.86 4.10 -5.46
C ALA A 36 -4.79 4.81 -6.82
N ILE A 37 -4.71 6.15 -6.84
CA ILE A 37 -4.56 6.94 -8.06
C ILE A 37 -3.22 6.64 -8.73
N ILE A 38 -2.13 6.62 -7.96
CA ILE A 38 -0.79 6.30 -8.46
C ILE A 38 -0.77 4.88 -9.05
N ARG A 39 -1.39 3.91 -8.35
CA ARG A 39 -1.55 2.53 -8.84
C ARG A 39 -2.26 2.49 -10.19
N ALA A 40 -3.37 3.21 -10.33
CA ALA A 40 -4.10 3.30 -11.58
C ALA A 40 -3.23 3.87 -12.71
N ARG A 41 -2.42 4.90 -12.43
CA ARG A 41 -1.49 5.49 -13.39
C ARG A 41 -0.38 4.53 -13.81
N TYR A 42 0.22 3.79 -12.88
CA TYR A 42 1.15 2.71 -13.23
C TYR A 42 0.49 1.64 -14.11
N GLY A 43 -0.78 1.32 -13.86
CA GLY A 43 -1.55 0.39 -14.69
C GLY A 43 -1.72 0.88 -16.12
N THR A 44 -1.93 2.19 -16.32
CA THR A 44 -1.98 2.82 -17.64
C THR A 44 -0.61 2.78 -18.33
N LEU A 45 0.47 3.19 -17.66
CA LEU A 45 1.82 3.16 -18.23
C LEU A 45 2.23 1.74 -18.65
N ALA A 46 1.87 0.72 -17.86
CA ALA A 46 2.13 -0.67 -18.22
C ALA A 46 1.38 -1.10 -19.49
N LYS A 47 0.15 -0.61 -19.72
CA LYS A 47 -0.60 -0.90 -20.95
C LYS A 47 0.00 -0.18 -22.17
N GLU A 48 0.42 1.07 -22.01
CA GLU A 48 1.09 1.85 -23.06
C GLU A 48 2.41 1.17 -23.46
N LEU A 49 3.22 0.76 -22.48
CA LEU A 49 4.46 0.01 -22.73
C LEU A 49 4.19 -1.32 -23.44
N GLN A 50 3.14 -2.04 -23.03
CA GLN A 50 2.74 -3.29 -23.69
C GLN A 50 2.34 -3.05 -25.15
N SER A 51 1.70 -1.92 -25.46
CA SER A 51 1.36 -1.54 -26.84
C SER A 51 2.61 -1.28 -27.67
N ILE A 52 3.60 -0.56 -27.13
CA ILE A 52 4.88 -0.31 -27.81
C ILE A 52 5.61 -1.62 -28.09
N LEU A 53 5.62 -2.56 -27.14
CA LEU A 53 6.25 -3.88 -27.33
C LEU A 53 5.55 -4.70 -28.42
N ALA A 54 4.22 -4.68 -28.46
CA ALA A 54 3.45 -5.38 -29.48
C ALA A 54 3.70 -4.78 -30.87
N GLU A 55 3.74 -3.46 -30.97
CA GLU A 55 4.02 -2.74 -32.21
C GLU A 55 5.45 -3.03 -32.70
N ALA A 56 6.43 -2.96 -31.81
CA ALA A 56 7.82 -3.34 -32.07
C ALA A 56 7.95 -4.78 -32.57
N ALA A 57 7.24 -5.74 -31.95
CA ALA A 57 7.28 -7.14 -32.36
C ALA A 57 6.64 -7.38 -33.74
N SER A 58 5.68 -6.55 -34.14
CA SER A 58 5.00 -6.64 -35.44
C SER A 58 5.79 -6.00 -36.59
N LEU A 59 6.78 -5.16 -36.28
CA LEU A 59 7.58 -4.46 -37.27
C LEU A 59 8.52 -5.43 -38.01
N VAL A 60 8.39 -5.46 -39.34
CA VAL A 60 9.33 -6.15 -40.22
C VAL A 60 10.52 -5.22 -40.47
N PRO A 61 11.76 -5.63 -40.15
CA PRO A 61 12.95 -4.85 -40.45
C PRO A 61 13.01 -4.59 -41.95
N ASN A 62 13.02 -3.30 -42.31
CA ASN A 62 13.19 -2.85 -43.67
C ASN A 62 14.02 -1.56 -43.62
N GLU A 63 14.86 -1.30 -44.61
CA GLU A 63 15.68 -0.09 -44.69
C GLU A 63 14.89 1.17 -45.09
N GLY A 64 13.55 1.06 -45.13
CA GLY A 64 12.67 2.15 -45.52
C GLY A 64 12.58 3.25 -44.45
N GLU A 65 12.46 4.49 -44.92
CA GLU A 65 12.26 5.70 -44.11
C GLU A 65 11.06 5.58 -43.14
N THR A 66 10.04 4.81 -43.52
CA THR A 66 8.86 4.51 -42.69
C THR A 66 9.18 3.67 -41.46
N PHE A 67 10.10 2.69 -41.58
CA PHE A 67 10.55 1.86 -40.45
C PHE A 67 11.34 2.70 -39.43
N VAL A 68 12.26 3.53 -39.92
CA VAL A 68 13.06 4.43 -39.08
C VAL A 68 12.17 5.42 -38.34
N THR A 69 11.26 6.08 -39.06
CA THR A 69 10.30 7.03 -38.47
C THR A 69 9.48 6.39 -37.37
N LYS A 70 9.00 5.16 -37.59
CA LYS A 70 8.20 4.44 -36.60
C LYS A 70 9.00 4.05 -35.37
N CYS A 71 10.26 3.63 -35.54
CA CYS A 71 11.16 3.36 -34.42
C CYS A 71 11.45 4.61 -33.59
N CYS A 72 11.66 5.76 -34.24
CA CYS A 72 11.86 7.03 -33.55
C CYS A 72 10.60 7.45 -32.75
N GLN A 73 9.41 7.33 -33.35
CA GLN A 73 8.16 7.63 -32.65
C GLN A 73 7.96 6.76 -31.40
N MET A 74 8.21 5.45 -31.50
CA MET A 74 8.14 4.55 -30.35
C MET A 74 9.19 4.89 -29.28
N ALA A 75 10.39 5.31 -29.67
CA ALA A 75 11.42 5.76 -28.74
C ALA A 75 10.98 7.01 -27.97
N ASP A 76 10.36 7.98 -28.66
CA ASP A 76 9.84 9.20 -28.04
C ASP A 76 8.69 8.90 -27.06
N GLU A 77 7.78 7.98 -27.42
CA GLU A 77 6.72 7.51 -26.51
C GLU A 77 7.30 6.77 -25.30
N LEU A 78 8.30 5.92 -25.50
CA LEU A 78 8.97 5.23 -24.42
C LEU A 78 9.66 6.20 -23.44
N GLU A 79 10.31 7.24 -23.95
CA GLU A 79 10.88 8.29 -23.10
C GLU A 79 9.80 9.06 -22.31
N LYS A 80 8.62 9.30 -22.90
CA LYS A 80 7.49 9.88 -22.16
C LYS A 80 7.03 8.97 -21.03
N ILE A 81 6.92 7.66 -21.28
CA ILE A 81 6.59 6.67 -20.25
C ILE A 81 7.65 6.68 -19.14
N ALA A 82 8.93 6.67 -19.49
CA ALA A 82 10.03 6.70 -18.52
C ALA A 82 9.99 7.95 -17.63
N ARG A 83 9.74 9.13 -18.22
CA ARG A 83 9.57 10.38 -17.47
C ARG A 83 8.35 10.34 -16.55
N ALA A 84 7.21 9.85 -17.05
CA ALA A 84 5.99 9.70 -16.26
C ALA A 84 6.19 8.73 -15.08
N GLN A 85 6.87 7.61 -15.32
CA GLN A 85 7.23 6.62 -14.31
C GLN A 85 8.08 7.22 -13.19
N SER A 86 9.16 7.92 -13.56
CA SER A 86 10.06 8.59 -12.60
C SER A 86 9.31 9.65 -11.78
N HIS A 87 8.41 10.38 -12.42
CA HIS A 87 7.54 11.35 -11.74
C HIS A 87 6.59 10.68 -10.75
N LEU A 88 5.93 9.57 -11.13
CA LEU A 88 5.07 8.79 -10.22
C LEU A 88 5.87 8.26 -9.02
N GLN A 89 7.08 7.75 -9.24
CA GLN A 89 7.95 7.28 -8.16
C GLN A 89 8.31 8.41 -7.19
N THR A 90 8.69 9.58 -7.72
CA THR A 90 8.99 10.78 -6.92
C THR A 90 7.77 11.23 -6.10
N ILE A 91 6.58 11.27 -6.71
CA ILE A 91 5.34 11.61 -6.00
C ILE A 91 5.05 10.58 -4.90
N THR A 92 5.20 9.30 -5.20
CA THR A 92 4.95 8.23 -4.24
C THR A 92 5.88 8.34 -3.03
N GLU A 93 7.16 8.60 -3.25
CA GLU A 93 8.15 8.79 -2.20
C GLU A 93 7.82 10.03 -1.34
N ARG A 94 7.48 11.15 -1.98
CA ARG A 94 7.07 12.37 -1.27
C ARG A 94 5.83 12.14 -0.41
N ILE A 95 4.80 11.50 -0.95
CA ILE A 95 3.58 11.19 -0.19
C ILE A 95 3.91 10.26 0.98
N SER A 96 4.66 9.20 0.73
CA SER A 96 5.05 8.24 1.79
C SER A 96 5.84 8.92 2.91
N THR A 97 6.74 9.84 2.56
CA THR A 97 7.54 10.62 3.51
C THR A 97 6.69 11.63 4.29
N THR A 98 5.77 12.32 3.63
CA THR A 98 4.88 13.30 4.28
C THR A 98 3.95 12.64 5.30
N TYR A 99 3.45 11.43 5.00
CA TYR A 99 2.49 10.73 5.85
C TYR A 99 3.12 9.65 6.74
N THR A 100 4.45 9.61 6.87
CA THR A 100 5.11 8.46 7.52
C THR A 100 4.70 8.29 8.98
N VAL A 101 4.60 9.38 9.75
CA VAL A 101 4.17 9.31 11.16
C VAL A 101 2.77 8.73 11.29
N GLN A 102 1.84 9.17 10.44
CA GLN A 102 0.46 8.68 10.44
C GLN A 102 0.40 7.20 10.05
N ILE A 103 1.21 6.76 9.11
CA ILE A 103 1.32 5.34 8.72
C ILE A 103 1.84 4.50 9.89
N ILE A 104 2.85 4.96 10.63
CA ILE A 104 3.35 4.26 11.83
C ILE A 104 2.25 4.15 12.89
N CYS A 105 1.56 5.26 13.18
CA CYS A 105 0.46 5.27 14.13
C CYS A 105 -0.63 4.28 13.72
N LEU A 106 -0.97 4.24 12.43
CA LEU A 106 -1.94 3.28 11.89
C LEU A 106 -1.47 1.84 12.05
N ILE A 107 -0.24 1.50 11.65
CA ILE A 107 0.31 0.15 11.75
C ILE A 107 0.33 -0.30 13.22
N SER A 108 0.82 0.55 14.12
CA SER A 108 0.93 0.24 15.55
C SER A 108 -0.44 0.07 16.20
N THR A 109 -1.39 0.96 15.88
CA THR A 109 -2.76 0.88 16.40
C THR A 109 -3.46 -0.36 15.89
N ASN A 110 -3.36 -0.66 14.59
CA ASN A 110 -3.99 -1.85 14.01
C ASN A 110 -3.38 -3.13 14.61
N TYR A 111 -2.06 -3.15 14.81
CA TYR A 111 -1.36 -4.25 15.44
C TYR A 111 -1.84 -4.51 16.88
N LEU A 112 -1.82 -3.48 17.73
CA LEU A 112 -2.26 -3.59 19.13
C LEU A 112 -3.75 -3.95 19.22
N ASN A 113 -4.58 -3.37 18.35
CA ASN A 113 -6.01 -3.71 18.27
C ASN A 113 -6.22 -5.18 17.87
N MET A 114 -5.45 -5.71 16.93
CA MET A 114 -5.57 -7.13 16.56
C MET A 114 -5.18 -8.05 17.71
N VAL A 115 -4.02 -7.83 18.35
CA VAL A 115 -3.59 -8.63 19.50
C VAL A 115 -4.62 -8.54 20.64
N GLY A 116 -5.06 -7.32 20.95
CA GLY A 116 -6.06 -7.07 21.99
C GLY A 116 -7.41 -7.73 21.69
N ASN A 117 -7.88 -7.67 20.43
CA ASN A 117 -9.15 -8.28 20.04
C ASN A 117 -9.10 -9.81 20.03
N VAL A 118 -7.99 -10.42 19.63
CA VAL A 118 -7.82 -11.89 19.72
C VAL A 118 -7.87 -12.32 21.19
N TYR A 119 -7.16 -11.62 22.07
CA TYR A 119 -7.21 -11.88 23.50
C TYR A 119 -8.61 -11.65 24.08
N LEU A 120 -9.27 -10.55 23.71
CA LEU A 120 -10.63 -10.25 24.15
C LEU A 120 -11.62 -11.33 23.73
N MET A 121 -11.54 -11.84 22.50
CA MET A 121 -12.38 -12.97 22.07
C MET A 121 -12.17 -14.21 22.93
N PHE A 122 -10.93 -14.52 23.28
CA PHE A 122 -10.61 -15.60 24.21
C PHE A 122 -11.22 -15.35 25.60
N SER A 123 -10.99 -14.17 26.19
CA SER A 123 -11.51 -13.83 27.51
C SER A 123 -13.03 -13.85 27.56
N LEU A 124 -13.73 -13.34 26.54
CA LEU A 124 -15.20 -13.39 26.47
C LEU A 124 -15.72 -14.83 26.36
N SER A 125 -14.96 -15.72 25.70
CA SER A 125 -15.32 -17.13 25.60
C SER A 125 -15.11 -17.89 26.92
N LYS A 126 -14.03 -17.57 27.65
CA LYS A 126 -13.68 -18.14 28.96
C LYS A 126 -14.63 -17.63 30.05
N TYR A 127 -14.83 -16.32 30.13
CA TYR A 127 -15.60 -15.64 31.17
C TYR A 127 -16.97 -15.21 30.66
N LYS A 128 -17.84 -16.19 30.36
CA LYS A 128 -19.18 -15.98 29.77
C LYS A 128 -20.10 -15.04 30.57
N SER A 129 -19.81 -14.79 31.85
CA SER A 129 -20.54 -13.82 32.67
C SER A 129 -20.39 -12.38 32.18
N LEU A 130 -19.30 -12.04 31.48
CA LEU A 130 -19.04 -10.69 30.95
C LEU A 130 -20.00 -10.29 29.83
N THR A 131 -20.52 -11.25 29.05
CA THR A 131 -21.43 -11.01 27.93
C THR A 131 -22.89 -11.24 28.27
N ALA A 132 -23.18 -11.89 29.41
CA ALA A 132 -24.53 -12.29 29.78
C ALA A 132 -25.49 -11.11 30.00
N SER A 133 -24.98 -9.92 30.36
CA SER A 133 -25.78 -8.71 30.59
C SER A 133 -25.86 -7.77 29.38
N LEU A 134 -25.19 -8.08 28.27
CA LEU A 134 -25.11 -7.19 27.11
C LEU A 134 -26.33 -7.36 26.18
N PRO A 135 -26.97 -6.27 25.72
CA PRO A 135 -28.03 -6.34 24.72
C PRO A 135 -27.55 -6.99 23.43
N LYS A 136 -28.33 -7.92 22.86
CA LYS A 136 -27.98 -8.63 21.60
C LYS A 136 -27.66 -7.68 20.45
N LEU A 137 -28.37 -6.55 20.36
CA LEU A 137 -28.14 -5.52 19.34
C LEU A 137 -26.76 -4.86 19.48
N ALA A 138 -26.31 -4.61 20.73
CA ALA A 138 -24.99 -4.02 20.99
C ALA A 138 -23.87 -4.99 20.61
N VAL A 139 -24.06 -6.29 20.87
CA VAL A 139 -23.12 -7.34 20.46
C VAL A 139 -23.01 -7.39 18.93
N LEU A 140 -24.16 -7.43 18.22
CA LEU A 140 -24.19 -7.43 16.76
C LEU A 140 -23.50 -6.19 16.17
N ASN A 141 -23.76 -5.01 16.72
CA ASN A 141 -23.15 -3.77 16.29
C ASN A 141 -21.63 -3.78 16.49
N THR A 142 -21.16 -4.29 17.63
CA THR A 142 -19.72 -4.44 17.93
C THR A 142 -19.03 -5.36 16.92
N ILE A 143 -19.64 -6.52 16.63
CA ILE A 143 -19.10 -7.46 15.62
C ILE A 143 -19.01 -6.78 14.26
N ALA A 144 -20.07 -6.08 13.83
CA ALA A 144 -20.08 -5.37 12.56
C ALA A 144 -18.96 -4.32 12.48
N ILE A 145 -18.78 -3.48 13.51
CA ILE A 145 -17.72 -2.47 13.57
C ILE A 145 -16.34 -3.11 13.43
N VAL A 146 -16.08 -4.20 14.16
CA VAL A 146 -14.80 -4.91 14.10
C VAL A 146 -14.53 -5.49 12.71
N VAL A 147 -15.55 -6.11 12.09
CA VAL A 147 -15.43 -6.65 10.73
C VAL A 147 -15.12 -5.55 9.72
N PHE A 148 -15.86 -4.44 9.74
CA PHE A 148 -15.61 -3.32 8.82
C PHE A 148 -14.24 -2.68 9.02
N TYR A 149 -13.80 -2.52 10.28
CA TYR A 149 -12.48 -1.99 10.60
C TYR A 149 -11.35 -2.83 9.99
N TYR A 150 -11.44 -4.16 10.08
CA TYR A 150 -10.44 -5.05 9.51
C TYR A 150 -10.51 -5.16 7.99
N LEU A 151 -11.71 -5.15 7.41
CA LEU A 151 -11.87 -5.10 5.95
C LEU A 151 -11.24 -3.83 5.38
N ASP A 152 -11.48 -2.66 5.98
CA ASP A 152 -10.85 -1.40 5.57
C ASP A 152 -9.32 -1.48 5.65
N SER A 153 -8.80 -1.96 6.79
CA SER A 153 -7.36 -2.14 6.99
C SER A 153 -6.73 -3.07 5.93
N TRP A 154 -7.38 -4.19 5.61
CA TRP A 154 -6.92 -5.10 4.57
C TRP A 154 -6.97 -4.49 3.17
N LEU A 155 -8.06 -3.80 2.81
CA LEU A 155 -8.16 -3.12 1.51
C LEU A 155 -7.03 -2.10 1.33
N ASN A 156 -6.73 -1.34 2.38
CA ASN A 156 -5.64 -0.37 2.40
C ASN A 156 -4.27 -1.02 2.20
N VAL A 157 -3.98 -2.14 2.87
CA VAL A 157 -2.75 -2.91 2.68
C VAL A 157 -2.66 -3.48 1.25
N PHE A 158 -3.74 -4.10 0.76
CA PHE A 158 -3.78 -4.64 -0.61
C PHE A 158 -3.59 -3.57 -1.67
N ASN A 159 -4.13 -2.36 -1.46
CA ASN A 159 -3.94 -1.25 -2.38
C ASN A 159 -2.45 -0.90 -2.56
N VAL A 160 -1.68 -0.91 -1.47
CA VAL A 160 -0.22 -0.69 -1.51
C VAL A 160 0.50 -1.87 -2.19
N PHE A 161 0.11 -3.12 -1.92
CA PHE A 161 0.69 -4.27 -2.62
C PHE A 161 0.40 -4.26 -4.11
N TYR A 162 -0.81 -3.90 -4.52
CA TYR A 162 -1.14 -3.80 -5.93
C TYR A 162 -0.45 -2.62 -6.63
N LEU A 163 -0.10 -1.55 -5.90
CA LEU A 163 0.79 -0.51 -6.43
C LEU A 163 2.17 -1.08 -6.75
N ILE A 164 2.77 -1.80 -5.80
CA ILE A 164 4.07 -2.47 -5.99
C ILE A 164 4.01 -3.47 -7.16
N ASP A 165 2.93 -4.26 -7.25
CA ASP A 165 2.74 -5.19 -8.36
C ASP A 165 2.59 -4.48 -9.70
N SER A 166 1.89 -3.35 -9.74
CA SER A 166 1.72 -2.58 -10.97
C SER A 166 3.05 -2.02 -11.48
N HIS A 167 3.91 -1.54 -10.56
CA HIS A 167 5.28 -1.18 -10.90
C HIS A 167 6.07 -2.40 -11.41
N ASN A 168 6.03 -3.52 -10.68
CA ASN A 168 6.72 -4.75 -11.07
C ASN A 168 6.26 -5.31 -12.42
N ARG A 169 4.97 -5.15 -12.76
CA ARG A 169 4.44 -5.53 -14.07
C ARG A 169 5.10 -4.73 -15.19
N MET A 170 5.23 -3.43 -15.02
CA MET A 170 5.91 -2.57 -15.99
C MET A 170 7.40 -2.94 -16.13
N VAL A 171 8.09 -3.22 -15.03
CA VAL A 171 9.49 -3.72 -15.06
C VAL A 171 9.58 -5.06 -15.80
N LYS A 172 8.64 -5.99 -15.56
CA LYS A 172 8.59 -7.28 -16.29
C LYS A 172 8.38 -7.09 -17.78
N LEU A 173 7.50 -6.17 -18.19
CA LEU A 173 7.31 -5.83 -19.61
C LEU A 173 8.58 -5.24 -20.22
N LEU A 174 9.26 -4.34 -19.49
CA LEU A 174 10.53 -3.78 -19.94
C LEU A 174 11.59 -4.87 -20.15
N ASN A 175 11.67 -5.85 -19.25
CA ASN A 175 12.57 -7.00 -19.41
C ASN A 175 12.18 -7.93 -20.57
N GLN A 176 10.94 -7.91 -21.06
CA GLN A 176 10.56 -8.66 -22.26
C GLN A 176 11.15 -8.06 -23.53
N TRP A 177 11.55 -6.77 -23.51
CA TRP A 177 12.22 -6.13 -24.64
C TRP A 177 13.47 -6.90 -25.09
N THR A 178 14.23 -7.50 -24.16
CA THR A 178 15.42 -8.30 -24.51
C THR A 178 15.08 -9.55 -25.35
N LEU A 179 13.81 -9.94 -25.42
CA LEU A 179 13.31 -11.02 -26.26
C LEU A 179 12.83 -10.52 -27.63
N VAL A 180 12.56 -9.22 -27.77
CA VAL A 180 12.10 -8.59 -29.01
C VAL A 180 13.32 -8.29 -29.87
N ARG A 181 13.70 -9.30 -30.66
CA ARG A 181 14.58 -9.30 -31.86
C ARG A 181 15.80 -8.33 -31.82
N PRO A 182 17.05 -8.86 -31.75
CA PRO A 182 18.25 -8.05 -31.96
C PRO A 182 18.26 -7.42 -33.36
N GLY A 183 18.64 -6.14 -33.47
CA GLY A 183 18.77 -5.43 -34.75
C GLY A 183 17.64 -4.46 -35.05
N MET A 184 16.99 -3.91 -34.02
CA MET A 184 16.06 -2.79 -34.20
C MET A 184 16.84 -1.47 -34.31
N HIS A 185 16.16 -0.38 -34.68
CA HIS A 185 16.86 0.89 -34.88
C HIS A 185 17.56 1.33 -33.57
N PRO A 186 18.84 1.76 -33.61
CA PRO A 186 19.65 2.02 -32.41
C PRO A 186 19.01 2.99 -31.41
N ARG A 187 18.23 3.95 -31.92
CA ARG A 187 17.53 4.94 -31.08
C ARG A 187 16.54 4.30 -30.11
N LEU A 188 15.82 3.27 -30.56
CA LEU A 188 14.81 2.61 -29.76
C LEU A 188 15.43 1.65 -28.75
N GLU A 189 16.46 0.90 -29.16
CA GLU A 189 17.27 0.08 -28.26
C GLU A 189 17.86 0.93 -27.12
N THR A 190 18.48 2.07 -27.47
CA THR A 190 19.04 3.02 -26.49
C THR A 190 17.97 3.55 -25.53
N ALA A 191 16.75 3.80 -26.00
CA ALA A 191 15.66 4.30 -25.15
C ALA A 191 15.23 3.23 -24.12
N PHE A 192 15.13 1.96 -24.53
CA PHE A 192 14.85 0.84 -23.63
C PHE A 192 15.97 0.60 -22.62
N GLU A 193 17.23 0.67 -23.06
CA GLU A 193 18.40 0.55 -22.19
C GLU A 193 18.43 1.66 -21.14
N ASN A 194 18.24 2.92 -21.56
CA ASN A 194 18.21 4.06 -20.66
C ASN A 194 17.08 3.94 -19.61
N PHE A 195 15.90 3.48 -20.02
CA PHE A 195 14.80 3.27 -19.09
C PHE A 195 15.13 2.15 -18.08
N THR A 196 15.66 1.03 -18.56
CA THR A 196 16.06 -0.10 -17.70
C THR A 196 17.14 0.32 -16.71
N LEU A 197 18.14 1.06 -17.18
CA LEU A 197 19.23 1.57 -16.36
C LEU A 197 18.74 2.58 -15.32
N SER A 198 17.79 3.46 -15.68
CA SER A 198 17.17 4.40 -14.73
C SER A 198 16.45 3.66 -13.60
N LEU A 199 15.69 2.60 -13.92
CA LEU A 199 15.01 1.77 -12.93
C LEU A 199 15.99 0.97 -12.07
N ALA A 200 17.06 0.44 -12.65
CA ALA A 200 18.11 -0.26 -11.91
C ALA A 200 18.84 0.67 -10.94
N ARG A 201 19.08 1.93 -11.35
CA ARG A 201 19.72 2.96 -10.51
C ARG A 201 18.82 3.42 -9.37
N ASN A 202 17.50 3.48 -9.58
CA ASN A 202 16.54 3.91 -8.57
C ASN A 202 15.38 2.91 -8.46
N PRO A 203 15.55 1.78 -7.75
CA PRO A 203 14.50 0.78 -7.61
C PRO A 203 13.34 1.34 -6.78
N PHE A 204 12.11 1.09 -7.22
CA PHE A 204 10.92 1.48 -6.47
C PHE A 204 10.83 0.72 -5.14
N LYS A 205 11.02 1.44 -4.03
CA LYS A 205 10.92 0.90 -2.67
C LYS A 205 10.06 1.82 -1.82
N LEU A 206 9.04 1.24 -1.19
CA LEU A 206 8.24 1.91 -0.17
C LEU A 206 8.85 1.59 1.18
N THR A 207 9.32 2.61 1.89
CA THR A 207 9.88 2.47 3.24
C THR A 207 9.05 3.25 4.25
N CYS A 208 8.99 2.74 5.47
CA CYS A 208 8.45 3.47 6.61
C CYS A 208 9.63 3.95 7.47
N PHE A 209 9.90 5.26 7.47
CA PHE A 209 11.02 5.91 8.20
C PHE A 209 12.42 5.33 7.87
N GLY A 210 12.57 4.60 6.76
CA GLY A 210 13.79 3.81 6.50
C GLY A 210 14.00 2.65 7.48
N LEU A 211 13.07 2.40 8.42
CA LEU A 211 13.15 1.34 9.42
C LEU A 211 12.78 -0.03 8.83
N PHE A 212 11.76 -0.07 7.98
CA PHE A 212 11.31 -1.29 7.33
C PHE A 212 10.71 -1.01 5.95
N ASN A 213 10.87 -1.99 5.04
CA ASN A 213 10.22 -1.97 3.74
C ASN A 213 8.75 -2.38 3.89
N ILE A 214 7.86 -1.65 3.23
CA ILE A 214 6.45 -2.01 3.12
C ILE A 214 6.33 -3.00 1.96
N ASP A 215 6.52 -4.28 2.27
CA ASP A 215 6.37 -5.37 1.31
C ASP A 215 5.60 -6.55 1.93
N ARG A 216 5.40 -7.60 1.13
CA ARG A 216 4.66 -8.79 1.56
C ARG A 216 5.37 -9.56 2.67
N LEU A 217 6.70 -9.55 2.69
CA LEU A 217 7.49 -10.24 3.70
C LEU A 217 7.36 -9.54 5.05
N GLY A 218 7.43 -8.21 5.06
CA GLY A 218 7.17 -7.38 6.24
C GLY A 218 5.77 -7.61 6.80
N ALA A 219 4.74 -7.64 5.94
CA ALA A 219 3.39 -7.95 6.40
C ALA A 219 3.25 -9.38 6.95
N PHE A 220 3.89 -10.36 6.33
CA PHE A 220 3.91 -11.73 6.85
C PHE A 220 4.58 -11.80 8.23
N ALA A 221 5.69 -11.08 8.42
CA ALA A 221 6.37 -11.00 9.72
C ALA A 221 5.48 -10.35 10.79
N VAL A 222 4.76 -9.28 10.45
CA VAL A 222 3.79 -8.63 11.35
C VAL A 222 2.65 -9.59 11.72
N CYS A 223 2.08 -10.31 10.76
CA CYS A 223 1.05 -11.32 11.01
C CYS A 223 1.55 -12.45 11.92
N ASN A 224 2.77 -12.93 11.70
CA ASN A 224 3.36 -13.97 12.54
C ASN A 224 3.57 -13.48 13.98
N SER A 225 4.10 -12.26 14.13
CA SER A 225 4.28 -11.62 15.44
C SER A 225 2.95 -11.43 16.19
N LEU A 226 1.89 -11.04 15.48
CA LEU A 226 0.55 -10.91 16.03
C LEU A 226 0.03 -12.24 16.59
N ILE A 227 0.16 -13.34 15.83
CA ILE A 227 -0.26 -14.67 16.28
C ILE A 227 0.52 -15.06 17.55
N MET A 228 1.84 -14.89 17.52
CA MET A 228 2.71 -15.25 18.65
C MET A 228 2.37 -14.47 19.92
N HIS A 229 2.23 -13.14 19.84
CA HIS A 229 1.90 -12.34 21.03
C HIS A 229 0.47 -12.58 21.52
N SER A 230 -0.47 -12.86 20.62
CA SER A 230 -1.83 -13.23 21.02
C SER A 230 -1.85 -14.55 21.80
N ILE A 231 -1.12 -15.57 21.31
CA ILE A 231 -0.97 -16.85 22.00
C ILE A 231 -0.30 -16.65 23.35
N LEU A 232 0.77 -15.84 23.42
CA LEU A 232 1.50 -15.57 24.65
C LEU A 232 0.58 -14.96 25.73
N LEU A 233 -0.26 -13.99 25.35
CA LEU A 233 -1.23 -13.39 26.28
C LEU A 233 -2.26 -14.41 26.78
N ILE A 234 -2.76 -15.27 25.90
CA ILE A 234 -3.69 -16.34 26.26
C ILE A 234 -3.04 -17.33 27.22
N LEU A 235 -1.82 -17.78 26.92
CA LEU A 235 -1.07 -18.70 27.78
C LEU A 235 -0.79 -18.09 29.15
N TYR A 236 -0.44 -16.80 29.18
CA TYR A 236 -0.21 -16.08 30.41
C TYR A 236 -1.48 -16.03 31.28
N ASP A 237 -2.64 -15.72 30.70
CA ASP A 237 -3.92 -15.75 31.40
C ASP A 237 -4.25 -17.14 31.93
N VAL A 238 -4.14 -18.19 31.11
CA VAL A 238 -4.40 -19.59 31.53
C VAL A 238 -3.50 -20.06 32.67
N GLN A 239 -2.25 -19.58 32.73
CA GLN A 239 -1.31 -19.96 33.79
C GLN A 239 -1.59 -19.27 35.13
N HIS A 240 -2.17 -18.08 35.12
CA HIS A 240 -2.29 -17.23 36.31
C HIS A 240 -3.74 -16.95 36.75
N PHE A 241 -4.75 -17.24 35.93
CA PHE A 241 -6.17 -16.96 36.15
C PHE A 241 -7.08 -18.06 35.61
#